data_AF-A0A1Q8ZAM9-F1
#
_entry.id   AF-A0A1Q8ZAM9-F1
#
_cell.length_a   1.000
_cell.length_b   1.000
_cell.length_c   1.000
_cell.angle_alpha   90.00
_cell.angle_beta   90.00
_cell.angle_gamma   90.00
#
_symmetry.space_group_name_H-M   'P 1'
#
loop_
_entity.id
_entity.type
_entity.pdbx_description
1 polymer ?
#
loop_
_entity_poly.entity_id
_entity_poly.type
_entity_poly.pdbx_seq_one_letter_code
_entity_poly.pdbx_strand_id
1 'polypeptide(L)'
;MGTLVVSNGRADAFTFGATWDANCVGNPSPDSCSLQKLLDSQGITVDTTNPTPVELFGPGASTGKVLFSVAQNAPKNKFGVYDPTTLALTQLIAGTPNSPNLLPGIYTFAYESASQFGFYLGADDQIFYSQSALNSGQKQQFLAYKLSSSTATKQDYAIAFEDLEINKASDSDFNDFVALVSIQTTAVPEPAVVGSLGLMAGMLTLTRRRRRSIEG
;
A
#
# COMPACT_ATOMS: atom_id res chain seq x y z
N MET A 1 -0.15 -15.12 -11.75
CA MET A 1 -0.86 -14.70 -10.53
C MET A 1 0.12 -13.92 -9.69
N GLY A 2 -0.03 -12.60 -9.59
CA GLY A 2 0.70 -11.83 -8.57
C GLY A 2 0.06 -12.13 -7.22
N THR A 3 0.65 -13.05 -6.47
CA THR A 3 0.17 -13.39 -5.13
C THR A 3 0.40 -12.18 -4.23
N LEU A 4 -0.68 -11.62 -3.68
CA LEU A 4 -0.59 -10.69 -2.56
C LEU A 4 0.01 -11.49 -1.39
N VAL A 5 1.24 -11.16 -0.98
CA VAL A 5 1.84 -11.79 0.21
C VAL A 5 1.26 -11.05 1.41
N VAL A 6 0.25 -11.67 2.03
CA VAL A 6 -0.31 -11.24 3.31
C VAL A 6 0.60 -11.79 4.41
N SER A 7 1.24 -10.93 5.19
CA SER A 7 1.96 -11.36 6.38
C SER A 7 0.95 -11.70 7.49
N ASN A 8 1.19 -12.78 8.24
CA ASN A 8 0.33 -13.23 9.34
C ASN A 8 0.46 -12.40 10.62
N GLY A 9 1.13 -11.24 10.56
CA GLY A 9 1.11 -10.27 11.65
C GLY A 9 -0.21 -9.54 11.60
N ARG A 10 -1.09 -9.77 12.59
CA ARG A 10 -2.20 -8.83 12.81
C ARG A 10 -1.54 -7.46 13.03
N ALA A 11 -1.98 -6.45 12.29
CA ALA A 11 -1.76 -5.09 12.72
C ALA A 11 -2.38 -5.00 14.11
N ASP A 12 -1.55 -4.75 15.12
CA ASP A 12 -2.05 -4.50 16.47
C ASP A 12 -3.00 -3.30 16.36
N ALA A 13 -4.16 -3.39 17.02
CA ALA A 13 -5.14 -2.31 17.02
C ALA A 13 -4.49 -1.07 17.65
N PHE A 14 -4.00 -0.16 16.81
CA PHE A 14 -3.38 1.08 17.27
C PHE A 14 -4.47 1.96 17.89
N THR A 15 -4.22 2.37 19.13
CA THR A 15 -5.00 3.45 19.72
C THR A 15 -4.49 4.73 19.09
N PHE A 16 -5.22 5.28 18.11
CA PHE A 16 -4.91 6.56 17.47
C PHE A 16 -4.94 7.66 18.55
N GLY A 17 -3.77 7.91 19.13
CA GLY A 17 -3.55 8.83 20.24
C GLY A 17 -3.12 10.20 19.74
N ALA A 18 -3.07 11.16 20.66
CA ALA A 18 -2.63 12.53 20.40
C ALA A 18 -1.30 12.53 19.66
N THR A 19 -1.27 13.11 18.45
CA THR A 19 -0.01 13.47 17.81
C THR A 19 0.76 14.44 18.70
N TRP A 20 2.07 14.29 18.75
CA TRP A 20 2.97 15.28 19.36
C TRP A 20 3.42 16.34 18.37
N ASP A 21 2.93 16.29 17.13
CA ASP A 21 3.28 17.24 16.09
C ASP A 21 2.71 18.63 16.33
N ALA A 22 3.63 19.59 16.45
CA ALA A 22 3.33 20.99 16.69
C ALA A 22 2.61 21.68 15.51
N ASN A 23 2.54 21.05 14.33
CA ASN A 23 2.00 21.61 13.10
C ASN A 23 0.52 21.29 12.84
N CYS A 24 -0.17 20.72 13.82
CA CYS A 24 -1.61 20.56 13.82
C CYS A 24 -2.34 21.90 13.78
N VAL A 25 -2.81 22.28 12.61
CA VAL A 25 -3.49 23.57 12.39
C VAL A 25 -4.82 23.57 13.15
N GLY A 26 -4.90 24.37 14.22
CA GLY A 26 -6.15 24.67 14.92
C GLY A 26 -6.42 23.82 16.15
N ASN A 27 -5.86 24.25 17.29
CA ASN A 27 -6.23 23.86 18.66
C ASN A 27 -6.11 22.34 18.95
N PRO A 28 -5.05 21.87 19.62
CA PRO A 28 -4.71 20.45 19.74
C PRO A 28 -5.60 19.79 20.79
N SER A 29 -6.79 19.38 20.39
CA SER A 29 -7.34 18.17 20.98
C SER A 29 -6.53 17.00 20.40
N PRO A 30 -6.15 15.99 21.19
CA PRO A 30 -5.57 14.72 20.72
C PRO A 30 -6.18 14.20 19.41
N ASP A 31 -7.48 14.45 19.23
CA ASP A 31 -8.22 13.90 18.11
C ASP A 31 -8.14 14.76 16.84
N SER A 32 -7.68 16.01 16.85
CA SER A 32 -7.77 16.89 15.66
C SER A 32 -6.78 16.52 14.54
N CYS A 33 -5.79 15.70 14.84
CA CYS A 33 -4.78 15.21 13.89
C CYS A 33 -4.67 13.69 13.82
N SER A 34 -5.69 12.96 14.27
CA SER A 34 -5.71 11.53 14.00
C SER A 34 -5.71 11.28 12.49
N LEU A 35 -5.05 10.21 12.06
CA LEU A 35 -5.00 9.82 10.65
C LEU A 35 -6.40 9.74 10.02
N GLN A 36 -7.40 9.23 10.77
CA GLN A 36 -8.79 9.19 10.33
C GLN A 36 -9.33 10.58 9.98
N LYS A 37 -9.17 11.57 10.88
CA LYS A 37 -9.70 12.92 10.62
C LYS A 37 -8.97 13.62 9.48
N LEU A 38 -7.66 13.39 9.36
CA LEU A 38 -6.88 13.95 8.26
C LEU A 38 -7.34 13.37 6.93
N LEU A 39 -7.54 12.05 6.84
CA LEU A 39 -8.08 11.39 5.64
C LEU A 39 -9.52 11.85 5.34
N ASP A 40 -10.38 11.93 6.35
CA ASP A 40 -11.76 12.44 6.21
C ASP A 40 -11.77 13.88 5.68
N SER A 41 -10.85 14.74 6.14
CA SER A 41 -10.70 16.13 5.65
C SER A 41 -10.34 16.22 4.17
N GLN A 42 -9.68 15.18 3.64
CA GLN A 42 -9.37 15.03 2.22
C GLN A 42 -10.48 14.31 1.43
N GLY A 43 -11.60 13.96 2.08
CA GLY A 43 -12.69 13.20 1.48
C GLY A 43 -12.37 11.72 1.25
N ILE A 44 -11.38 11.18 1.96
CA ILE A 44 -10.96 9.77 1.83
C ILE A 44 -11.62 8.96 2.93
N THR A 45 -12.59 8.14 2.55
CA THR A 45 -13.33 7.28 3.48
C THR A 45 -12.64 5.91 3.59
N VAL A 46 -11.91 5.71 4.69
CA VAL A 46 -11.36 4.41 5.11
C VAL A 46 -11.64 4.20 6.59
N ASP A 47 -11.59 2.94 7.05
CA ASP A 47 -11.56 2.60 8.47
C ASP A 47 -10.11 2.46 8.91
N THR A 48 -9.56 3.47 9.59
CA THR A 48 -8.15 3.41 10.01
C THR A 48 -7.91 2.37 11.11
N THR A 49 -8.95 1.87 11.78
CA THR A 49 -8.82 0.85 12.83
C THR A 49 -8.57 -0.56 12.29
N ASN A 50 -8.72 -0.75 10.97
CA ASN A 50 -8.56 -2.03 10.31
C ASN A 50 -7.67 -1.91 9.05
N PRO A 51 -6.35 -1.74 9.22
CA PRO A 51 -5.43 -1.67 8.10
C PRO A 51 -5.40 -3.00 7.33
N THR A 52 -5.22 -2.89 6.02
CA THR A 52 -5.01 -4.03 5.13
C THR A 52 -3.62 -4.61 5.38
N PRO A 53 -3.49 -5.92 5.66
CA PRO A 53 -2.19 -6.56 5.94
C PRO A 53 -1.40 -6.80 4.65
N VAL A 54 -1.01 -5.71 3.99
CA VAL A 54 -0.18 -5.71 2.78
C VAL A 54 1.16 -5.05 3.09
N GLU A 55 2.24 -5.76 2.82
CA GLU A 55 3.61 -5.24 2.96
C GLU A 55 4.33 -5.14 1.61
N LEU A 56 3.84 -5.88 0.61
CA LEU A 56 4.37 -5.95 -0.75
C LEU A 56 3.26 -5.85 -1.78
N PHE A 57 3.59 -5.21 -2.88
CA PHE A 57 2.68 -4.93 -3.98
C PHE A 57 3.07 -5.74 -5.20
N GLY A 58 2.04 -6.15 -5.95
CA GLY A 58 2.23 -6.94 -7.18
C GLY A 58 2.85 -6.12 -8.31
N PRO A 59 3.38 -6.80 -9.35
CA PRO A 59 3.88 -6.13 -10.53
C PRO A 59 2.78 -5.33 -11.24
N GLY A 60 3.19 -4.30 -11.96
CA GLY A 60 2.29 -3.42 -12.71
C GLY A 60 2.74 -1.96 -12.69
N ALA A 61 1.92 -1.13 -13.32
CA ALA A 61 2.07 0.31 -13.27
C ALA A 61 1.41 0.83 -11.99
N SER A 62 2.16 1.60 -11.20
CA SER A 62 1.66 2.33 -10.05
C SER A 62 1.75 3.83 -10.28
N THR A 63 0.72 4.54 -9.86
CA THR A 63 0.72 5.99 -9.79
C THR A 63 0.31 6.40 -8.39
N GLY A 64 0.72 7.58 -7.96
CA GLY A 64 0.32 8.07 -6.66
C GLY A 64 0.51 9.55 -6.48
N LYS A 65 -0.03 10.02 -5.37
CA LYS A 65 -0.01 11.42 -4.96
C LYS A 65 0.18 11.48 -3.45
N VAL A 66 1.10 12.32 -2.99
CA VAL A 66 1.23 12.64 -1.56
C VAL A 66 0.03 13.47 -1.13
N LEU A 67 -0.58 13.06 -0.03
CA LEU A 67 -1.68 13.78 0.60
C LEU A 67 -1.16 14.76 1.64
N PHE A 68 -0.35 14.30 2.58
CA PHE A 68 0.18 15.15 3.63
C PHE A 68 1.32 14.44 4.36
N SER A 69 2.01 15.22 5.18
CA SER A 69 3.05 14.81 6.09
C SER A 69 2.99 15.82 7.23
N VAL A 70 2.53 15.38 8.42
CA VAL A 70 2.17 16.28 9.54
C VAL A 70 3.35 16.49 10.51
N ALA A 71 4.40 15.68 10.38
CA ALA A 71 5.60 15.73 11.20
C ALA A 71 6.54 16.91 10.91
N GLN A 72 7.29 17.34 11.93
CA GLN A 72 8.40 18.28 11.77
C GLN A 72 9.51 17.75 10.84
N ASN A 73 9.58 16.43 10.64
CA ASN A 73 10.50 15.75 9.74
C ASN A 73 10.02 15.68 8.29
N ALA A 74 8.79 16.13 8.00
CA ALA A 74 8.22 16.20 6.64
C ALA A 74 9.19 16.75 5.56
N PRO A 75 9.98 17.82 5.80
CA PRO A 75 10.93 18.34 4.82
C PRO A 75 12.03 17.33 4.40
N LYS A 76 12.33 16.36 5.26
CA LYS A 76 13.47 15.44 5.07
C LYS A 76 13.05 14.10 4.50
N ASN A 77 11.75 13.80 4.53
CA ASN A 77 11.20 12.54 4.10
C ASN A 77 11.39 12.32 2.60
N LYS A 78 12.08 11.25 2.23
CA LYS A 78 12.23 10.74 0.87
C LYS A 78 11.31 9.54 0.72
N PHE A 79 10.52 9.49 -0.33
CA PHE A 79 9.61 8.37 -0.54
C PHE A 79 9.96 7.64 -1.84
N GLY A 80 9.84 6.32 -1.81
CA GLY A 80 10.08 5.52 -3.01
C GLY A 80 9.66 4.07 -2.86
N VAL A 81 10.16 3.27 -3.78
CA VAL A 81 9.93 1.82 -3.84
C VAL A 81 11.23 1.07 -3.69
N TYR A 82 11.15 -0.17 -3.23
CA TYR A 82 12.30 -1.06 -3.15
C TYR A 82 11.98 -2.43 -3.73
N ASP A 83 13.00 -3.08 -4.28
CA ASP A 83 12.94 -4.48 -4.66
C ASP A 83 13.14 -5.36 -3.40
N PRO A 84 12.19 -6.24 -3.05
CA PRO A 84 12.25 -7.01 -1.80
C PRO A 84 13.33 -8.11 -1.80
N THR A 85 13.92 -8.42 -2.95
CA THR A 85 14.97 -9.44 -3.08
C THR A 85 16.35 -8.81 -2.97
N THR A 86 16.56 -7.68 -3.63
CA THR A 86 17.87 -7.01 -3.72
C THR A 86 18.02 -5.82 -2.78
N LEU A 87 16.90 -5.34 -2.22
CA LEU A 87 16.80 -4.09 -1.46
C LEU A 87 17.26 -2.85 -2.25
N ALA A 88 17.30 -2.94 -3.58
CA ALA A 88 17.58 -1.80 -4.43
C ALA A 88 16.45 -0.77 -4.29
N LEU A 89 16.83 0.48 -4.01
CA LEU A 89 15.89 1.58 -3.79
C LEU A 89 15.72 2.40 -5.07
N THR A 90 14.47 2.73 -5.38
CA THR A 90 14.11 3.73 -6.40
C THR A 90 13.36 4.85 -5.73
N GLN A 91 13.99 6.02 -5.60
CA GLN A 91 13.36 7.19 -5.04
C GLN A 91 12.35 7.79 -6.03
N LEU A 92 11.11 8.00 -5.58
CA LEU A 92 10.03 8.56 -6.38
C LEU A 92 9.78 10.04 -6.02
N ILE A 93 10.00 10.39 -4.76
CA ILE A 93 9.85 11.75 -4.24
C ILE A 93 11.07 12.07 -3.38
N ALA A 94 11.71 13.19 -3.69
CA ALA A 94 12.79 13.73 -2.87
C ALA A 94 12.21 14.53 -1.70
N GLY A 95 12.86 14.46 -0.53
CA GLY A 95 12.58 15.40 0.55
C GLY A 95 12.91 16.82 0.13
N THR A 96 12.06 17.78 0.50
CA THR A 96 12.33 19.21 0.31
C THR A 96 12.70 19.86 1.64
N PRO A 97 13.98 20.14 1.91
CA PRO A 97 14.44 20.58 3.24
C PRO A 97 13.85 21.91 3.74
N ASN A 98 13.12 22.65 2.88
CA ASN A 98 12.60 23.98 3.19
C ASN A 98 11.06 24.09 3.15
N SER A 99 10.31 22.98 3.07
CA SER A 99 8.84 23.01 3.12
C SER A 99 8.34 22.20 4.31
N PRO A 100 7.95 22.85 5.43
CA PRO A 100 7.54 22.18 6.67
C PRO A 100 6.28 21.33 6.53
N ASN A 101 5.58 21.42 5.39
CA ASN A 101 4.41 20.59 5.09
C ASN A 101 4.48 20.20 3.60
N LEU A 102 4.46 18.89 3.30
CA LEU A 102 4.13 18.45 1.95
C LEU A 102 2.65 18.78 1.72
N LEU A 103 2.36 19.91 1.06
CA LEU A 103 0.98 20.29 0.77
C LEU A 103 0.32 19.21 -0.13
N PRO A 104 -0.95 18.87 0.13
CA PRO A 104 -1.66 17.86 -0.65
C PRO A 104 -1.59 18.09 -2.15
N GLY A 105 -1.00 17.15 -2.88
CA GLY A 105 -1.04 17.14 -4.34
C GLY A 105 0.02 17.89 -5.10
N ILE A 106 1.07 18.38 -4.44
CA ILE A 106 2.23 18.93 -5.14
C ILE A 106 3.10 17.81 -5.72
N TYR A 107 3.14 16.64 -5.08
CA TYR A 107 3.98 15.52 -5.50
C TYR A 107 3.14 14.36 -6.01
N THR A 108 3.27 14.09 -7.30
CA THR A 108 2.75 12.90 -7.95
C THR A 108 3.91 12.04 -8.45
N PHE A 109 3.71 10.74 -8.48
CA PHE A 109 4.71 9.81 -9.02
C PHE A 109 4.06 8.77 -9.93
N ALA A 110 4.88 8.18 -10.78
CA ALA A 110 4.57 6.99 -11.55
C ALA A 110 5.76 6.03 -11.46
N TYR A 111 5.47 4.75 -11.34
CA TYR A 111 6.47 3.69 -11.28
C TYR A 111 5.92 2.46 -11.99
N GLU A 112 6.80 1.67 -12.61
CA GLU A 112 6.41 0.42 -13.25
C GLU A 112 7.42 -0.66 -12.85
N SER A 113 6.91 -1.82 -12.45
CA SER A 113 7.73 -2.98 -12.12
C SER A 113 7.17 -4.24 -12.73
N ALA A 114 8.08 -5.07 -13.27
CA ALA A 114 7.79 -6.44 -13.68
C ALA A 114 7.77 -7.43 -12.51
N SER A 115 8.20 -7.00 -11.32
CA SER A 115 8.33 -7.81 -10.11
C SER A 115 7.51 -7.21 -8.96
N GLN A 116 7.39 -7.95 -7.87
CA GLN A 116 6.88 -7.38 -6.62
C GLN A 116 7.81 -6.26 -6.12
N PHE A 117 7.22 -5.28 -5.45
CA PHE A 117 7.95 -4.17 -4.85
C PHE A 117 7.32 -3.82 -3.49
N GLY A 118 8.10 -3.22 -2.61
CA GLY A 118 7.59 -2.57 -1.40
C GLY A 118 7.76 -1.06 -1.47
N PHE A 119 7.18 -0.33 -0.52
CA PHE A 119 7.40 1.10 -0.35
C PHE A 119 8.39 1.36 0.76
N TYR A 120 9.16 2.43 0.64
CA TYR A 120 10.00 2.91 1.72
C TYR A 120 9.82 4.40 1.98
N LEU A 121 10.05 4.78 3.23
CA LEU A 121 10.23 6.16 3.67
C LEU A 121 11.65 6.31 4.21
N GLY A 122 12.44 7.22 3.64
CA GLY A 122 13.74 7.61 4.15
C GLY A 122 13.62 8.89 4.96
N ALA A 123 13.97 8.86 6.24
CA ALA A 123 13.96 10.02 7.14
C ALA A 123 15.36 10.18 7.74
N ASP A 124 16.00 11.33 7.52
CA ASP A 124 17.41 11.57 7.85
C ASP A 124 18.33 10.44 7.29
N ASP A 125 19.01 9.70 8.16
CA ASP A 125 19.92 8.58 7.84
C ASP A 125 19.25 7.21 8.01
N GLN A 126 17.93 7.17 8.17
CA GLN A 126 17.15 5.94 8.37
C GLN A 126 16.24 5.64 7.18
N ILE A 127 15.93 4.36 7.01
CA ILE A 127 14.98 3.86 6.01
C ILE A 127 13.98 2.97 6.73
N PHE A 128 12.71 3.28 6.53
CA PHE A 128 11.57 2.51 6.99
C PHE A 128 10.91 1.82 5.79
N TYR A 129 10.71 0.52 5.91
CA TYR A 129 10.18 -0.33 4.85
C TYR A 129 8.74 -0.71 5.14
N SER A 130 7.96 -0.93 4.08
CA SER A 130 6.61 -1.48 4.19
C SER A 130 6.58 -2.90 4.76
N GLN A 131 7.67 -3.66 4.63
CA GLN A 131 7.85 -4.94 5.32
C GLN A 131 8.36 -4.74 6.75
N SER A 132 7.55 -5.13 7.73
CA SER A 132 7.90 -5.00 9.16
C SER A 132 9.19 -5.75 9.49
N ALA A 133 9.44 -6.88 8.84
CA ALA A 133 10.64 -7.69 9.05
C ALA A 133 11.97 -7.00 8.68
N LEU A 134 11.93 -5.95 7.84
CA LEU A 134 13.10 -5.16 7.47
C LEU A 134 13.34 -3.96 8.39
N ASN A 135 12.37 -3.64 9.26
CA ASN A 135 12.48 -2.54 10.21
C ASN A 135 13.13 -3.01 11.51
N SER A 136 13.75 -2.07 12.22
CA SER A 136 14.34 -2.33 13.53
C SER A 136 13.29 -2.88 14.50
N GLY A 137 13.68 -3.91 15.26
CA GLY A 137 12.77 -4.63 16.16
C GLY A 137 11.60 -5.33 15.46
N GLN A 138 11.66 -5.50 14.13
CA GLN A 138 10.60 -6.06 13.29
C GLN A 138 9.26 -5.33 13.45
N LYS A 139 9.31 -4.01 13.66
CA LYS A 139 8.13 -3.18 13.93
C LYS A 139 7.47 -2.71 12.64
N GLN A 140 6.15 -2.54 12.71
CA GLN A 140 5.34 -2.06 11.61
C GLN A 140 5.48 -0.55 11.47
N GLN A 141 6.28 -0.08 10.52
CA GLN A 141 6.43 1.35 10.21
C GLN A 141 5.48 1.84 9.11
N PHE A 142 4.60 0.94 8.65
CA PHE A 142 3.77 1.13 7.47
C PHE A 142 2.37 0.56 7.68
N LEU A 143 1.38 1.34 7.28
CA LEU A 143 -0.01 0.94 7.18
C LEU A 143 -0.54 1.20 5.78
N ALA A 144 -1.40 0.32 5.31
CA ALA A 144 -2.11 0.48 4.06
C ALA A 144 -3.60 0.25 4.28
N TYR A 145 -4.42 1.08 3.65
CA TYR A 145 -5.87 1.03 3.74
C TYR A 145 -6.43 0.91 2.33
N LYS A 146 -7.01 -0.26 2.03
CA LYS A 146 -7.63 -0.49 0.74
C LYS A 146 -8.86 0.40 0.57
N LEU A 147 -8.87 1.18 -0.51
CA LEU A 147 -9.97 2.07 -0.86
C LEU A 147 -11.09 1.29 -1.54
N SER A 148 -12.32 1.76 -1.34
CA SER A 148 -13.53 1.22 -1.97
C SER A 148 -13.53 1.33 -3.50
N SER A 149 -12.69 2.20 -4.07
CA SER A 149 -12.47 2.33 -5.52
C SER A 149 -11.65 1.19 -6.14
N SER A 150 -11.11 0.28 -5.31
CA SER A 150 -10.40 -0.90 -5.79
C SER A 150 -11.32 -1.83 -6.58
N THR A 151 -10.81 -2.35 -7.69
CA THR A 151 -11.47 -3.32 -8.58
C THR A 151 -10.59 -4.55 -8.79
N ALA A 152 -10.97 -5.46 -9.69
CA ALA A 152 -10.14 -6.62 -10.03
C ALA A 152 -8.81 -6.23 -10.72
N THR A 153 -8.79 -5.14 -11.48
CA THR A 153 -7.64 -4.71 -12.29
C THR A 153 -6.92 -3.50 -11.73
N LYS A 154 -7.47 -2.87 -10.69
CA LYS A 154 -6.93 -1.66 -10.08
C LYS A 154 -7.02 -1.78 -8.57
N GLN A 155 -5.91 -1.70 -7.87
CA GLN A 155 -5.90 -1.65 -6.41
C GLN A 155 -5.56 -0.24 -5.96
N ASP A 156 -6.45 0.40 -5.22
CA ASP A 156 -6.26 1.74 -4.69
C ASP A 156 -6.06 1.67 -3.19
N TYR A 157 -5.03 2.34 -2.68
CA TYR A 157 -4.68 2.37 -1.27
C TYR A 157 -4.43 3.81 -0.80
N ALA A 158 -4.86 4.11 0.43
CA ALA A 158 -4.18 5.12 1.23
C ALA A 158 -3.06 4.41 1.99
N ILE A 159 -1.83 4.90 1.87
CA ILE A 159 -0.68 4.38 2.61
C ILE A 159 -0.20 5.43 3.60
N ALA A 160 0.32 4.95 4.72
CA ALA A 160 0.72 5.76 5.86
C ALA A 160 2.02 5.20 6.45
N PHE A 161 2.94 6.07 6.83
CA PHE A 161 4.23 5.71 7.41
C PHE A 161 4.47 6.48 8.71
N GLU A 162 5.28 5.87 9.56
CA GLU A 162 6.03 6.55 10.62
C GLU A 162 7.41 6.97 10.11
N ASP A 163 7.86 8.17 10.45
CA ASP A 163 9.19 8.70 10.14
C ASP A 163 10.17 8.66 11.33
N LEU A 164 9.71 8.14 12.47
CA LEU A 164 10.53 7.79 13.62
C LEU A 164 10.40 6.31 13.97
N GLU A 165 11.44 5.76 14.60
CA GLU A 165 11.42 4.36 15.06
C GLU A 165 10.40 4.19 16.21
N ILE A 166 9.38 3.35 16.02
CA ILE A 166 8.29 3.06 16.99
C ILE A 166 8.79 2.69 18.40
N ASN A 167 9.96 2.07 18.51
CA ASN A 167 10.53 1.66 19.80
C ASN A 167 11.37 2.76 20.49
N LYS A 168 11.47 3.96 19.91
CA LYS A 168 12.29 5.06 20.42
C LYS A 168 11.48 6.32 20.70
N ALA A 169 11.02 6.99 19.65
CA ALA A 169 10.52 8.36 19.73
C ALA A 169 9.29 8.62 18.86
N SER A 170 8.73 7.58 18.25
CA SER A 170 7.47 7.66 17.49
C SER A 170 6.28 7.62 18.44
N ASP A 171 5.25 8.40 18.14
CA ASP A 171 3.94 8.39 18.79
C ASP A 171 2.94 7.46 18.09
N SER A 172 3.36 6.85 16.97
CA SER A 172 2.66 5.76 16.28
C SER A 172 1.27 6.13 15.78
N ASP A 173 1.11 7.38 15.32
CA ASP A 173 -0.15 7.91 14.79
C ASP A 173 -0.28 7.77 13.25
N PHE A 174 0.80 7.39 12.59
CA PHE A 174 1.03 7.15 11.17
C PHE A 174 0.61 8.32 10.27
N ASN A 175 0.61 9.55 10.79
CA ASN A 175 0.33 10.74 9.98
C ASN A 175 1.61 11.45 9.48
N ASP A 176 2.79 10.93 9.87
CA ASP A 176 4.10 11.47 9.48
C ASP A 176 4.27 11.53 7.97
N PHE A 177 3.78 10.53 7.22
CA PHE A 177 3.71 10.58 5.76
C PHE A 177 2.53 9.77 5.24
N VAL A 178 1.68 10.39 4.41
CA VAL A 178 0.51 9.75 3.83
C VAL A 178 0.40 10.02 2.33
N ALA A 179 0.14 8.96 1.56
CA ALA A 179 -0.03 9.03 0.12
C ALA A 179 -1.21 8.19 -0.37
N LEU A 180 -1.81 8.60 -1.49
CA LEU A 180 -2.68 7.74 -2.29
C LEU A 180 -1.88 7.03 -3.36
N VAL A 181 -2.13 5.74 -3.51
CA VAL A 181 -1.47 4.89 -4.50
C VAL A 181 -2.52 4.10 -5.26
N SER A 182 -2.47 4.17 -6.58
CA SER A 182 -3.20 3.33 -7.51
C SER A 182 -2.23 2.35 -8.16
N ILE A 183 -2.53 1.06 -8.13
CA ILE A 183 -1.73 0.01 -8.75
C ILE A 183 -2.61 -0.68 -9.78
N GLN A 184 -2.27 -0.48 -11.04
CA GLN A 184 -2.90 -1.17 -12.16
C GLN A 184 -2.20 -2.51 -12.34
N THR A 185 -2.91 -3.59 -12.02
CA THR A 185 -2.43 -4.93 -12.37
C THR A 185 -2.66 -5.11 -13.86
N THR A 186 -1.64 -5.54 -14.59
CA THR A 186 -1.87 -6.02 -15.94
C THR A 186 -2.76 -7.25 -15.82
N ALA A 187 -3.96 -7.19 -16.41
CA ALA A 187 -4.82 -8.35 -16.50
C ALA A 187 -4.03 -9.41 -17.26
N VAL A 188 -3.54 -10.42 -16.54
CA VAL A 188 -2.89 -11.57 -17.16
C VAL A 188 -3.99 -12.23 -18.00
N PRO A 189 -3.85 -12.31 -19.34
CA PRO A 189 -4.82 -13.02 -20.16
C PRO A 189 -5.03 -14.40 -19.55
N GLU A 190 -6.28 -14.73 -19.21
CA GLU A 190 -6.55 -16.05 -18.64
C GLU A 190 -5.97 -17.10 -19.60
N PRO A 191 -5.24 -18.11 -19.08
CA PRO A 191 -4.69 -19.12 -19.96
C PRO A 191 -5.84 -19.72 -20.76
N ALA A 192 -5.75 -19.67 -22.09
CA ALA A 192 -6.69 -20.30 -23.02
C ALA A 192 -6.94 -21.81 -22.72
N VAL A 193 -6.15 -22.36 -21.80
CA VAL A 193 -6.27 -23.67 -21.16
C VAL A 193 -7.63 -23.89 -20.47
N VAL A 194 -8.28 -22.88 -19.87
CA VAL A 194 -9.62 -23.07 -19.27
C VAL A 194 -10.69 -23.29 -20.36
N GLY A 195 -10.56 -22.59 -21.48
CA GLY A 195 -11.41 -22.81 -22.66
C GLY A 195 -11.14 -24.17 -23.34
N SER A 196 -9.88 -24.61 -23.42
CA SER A 196 -9.54 -25.90 -24.03
C SER A 196 -9.91 -27.10 -23.15
N LEU A 197 -9.85 -26.99 -21.82
CA LEU A 197 -10.38 -28.01 -20.90
C LEU A 197 -11.90 -28.16 -21.02
N GLY A 198 -12.63 -27.04 -21.12
CA GLY A 198 -14.08 -27.06 -21.37
C GLY A 198 -14.46 -27.71 -22.70
N LEU A 199 -13.72 -27.40 -23.77
CA LEU A 199 -13.92 -27.99 -25.10
C LEU A 199 -13.60 -29.49 -25.14
N MET A 200 -12.52 -29.93 -24.48
CA MET A 200 -12.15 -31.35 -24.41
C MET A 200 -13.17 -32.17 -23.61
N ALA A 201 -13.68 -31.64 -22.49
CA ALA A 201 -14.75 -32.27 -21.73
C ALA A 201 -16.07 -32.35 -22.53
N GLY A 202 -16.38 -31.31 -23.32
CA GLY A 202 -17.50 -31.32 -24.27
C GLY A 202 -17.36 -32.38 -25.35
N MET A 203 -16.17 -32.57 -25.92
CA MET A 203 -15.93 -33.61 -26.94
C MET A 203 -16.00 -35.04 -26.37
N LEU A 204 -15.53 -35.26 -25.15
CA LEU A 204 -15.59 -36.57 -24.48
C LEU A 204 -17.03 -36.98 -24.08
N THR A 205 -17.89 -36.00 -23.77
CA THR A 205 -19.32 -36.26 -23.48
C THR A 205 -20.13 -36.51 -24.75
N LEU A 206 -19.83 -35.80 -25.85
CA LEU A 206 -20.45 -36.05 -27.16
C LEU A 206 -20.05 -37.41 -27.77
N THR A 207 -18.81 -37.85 -27.59
CA THR A 207 -18.36 -39.18 -28.07
C THR A 207 -18.97 -40.34 -27.28
N ARG A 208 -19.25 -40.18 -25.98
CA ARG A 208 -19.95 -41.21 -25.18
C ARG A 208 -21.40 -41.43 -25.59
N ARG A 209 -22.11 -40.41 -26.07
CA ARG A 209 -23.50 -40.55 -26.53
C ARG A 209 -23.65 -41.41 -27.79
N ARG A 210 -22.64 -41.44 -28.67
CA ARG A 210 -22.71 -42.22 -29.92
C ARG A 210 -22.53 -43.73 -29.73
N ARG A 211 -21.97 -44.20 -28.60
CA ARG A 211 -21.78 -45.65 -28.34
C ARG A 211 -23.00 -46.37 -27.77
N ARG A 212 -24.07 -45.68 -27.40
CA ARG A 212 -25.29 -46.30 -26.82
C ARG A 212 -26.42 -46.59 -27.81
N SER A 213 -26.20 -46.42 -29.12
CA SER A 213 -27.27 -46.54 -30.13
C SER A 213 -27.05 -47.66 -31.17
N ILE A 214 -26.20 -48.66 -30.90
CA ILE A 214 -25.91 -49.76 -31.85
C ILE A 214 -26.34 -51.14 -31.31
N GLU A 215 -26.97 -51.25 -30.14
CA GLU A 215 -27.61 -52.50 -29.69
C GLU A 215 -29.12 -52.26 -29.53
N GLY A 216 -29.87 -52.63 -30.56
CA GLY A 216 -31.33 -52.61 -30.66
C GLY A 216 -31.76 -53.33 -31.93
#